data_AF-A0A0W1QHR6-F1
#
_entry.id   AF-A0A0W1QHR6-F1
#
_cell.length_a   1.000
_cell.length_b   1.000
_cell.length_c   1.000
_cell.angle_alpha   90.00
_cell.angle_beta   90.00
_cell.angle_gamma   90.00
#
_symmetry.space_group_name_H-M   'P 1'
#
loop_
_entity.id
_entity.type
_entity.pdbx_description
1 polymer ?
#
loop_
_entity_poly.entity_id
_entity_poly.type
_entity_poly.pdbx_seq_one_letter_code
_entity_poly.pdbx_strand_id
1 'polypeptide(L)'
;MFFRDDHGSGLAGGGGGLARAIPAVVPAKLGHRLAGLDLVPDLGADIGSPTWFRGAATCAALCAATWMLAPSVDQPILGIAPAPLSGKAEQAQQAQAIAPLASGSRTGIHAAPTRLVQPLGDTPERPIIEHEAKLGSGTMLRSVLQRSGVGEADAGIAARLVADAMPLGSIQRNTLLEMTLGRRPDKSQPRPLERLAFRAAFDRRIEITRTGAALAIKSIPIAIDRTPLRVQGLIGSSLYRSARAAGAPAKAVEAFLRTVSSRVPVSRLGASCKFDLILGQARAATGEVQYGQLMYAGVTGCANGIKLAPWESGGKTEWFDAGGTGGKTGMMTMPVNGRFSSAFGMRTHPILGFNRMHKGIDIAAPYGSPVYAAVDGVVRVAGRSAGYGNLVRIDHGSGFGTGYAHLSKILVRPGQSVRKGQQIARSGNSGLSTGPHLHFETTRNGAAVNPRGVSFVSVRRLTGGALGAFQARLRSLMAVPVGHGAQPEDAE
;
A
#
# COMPACT_ATOMS: atom_id res chain seq x y z
N MET A 1 49.02 16.71 15.83
CA MET A 1 50.28 16.62 15.03
C MET A 1 49.87 16.28 13.62
N PHE A 2 49.73 17.30 12.78
CA PHE A 2 50.74 17.77 11.81
C PHE A 2 50.69 16.93 10.53
N PHE A 3 49.88 17.40 9.57
CA PHE A 3 50.31 17.35 8.17
C PHE A 3 51.07 18.64 7.90
N ARG A 4 52.35 18.44 7.57
CA ARG A 4 53.32 19.42 7.14
C ARG A 4 53.41 19.25 5.62
N ASP A 5 53.05 20.28 4.87
CA ASP A 5 53.50 20.44 3.48
C ASP A 5 54.48 21.61 3.49
N ASP A 6 55.76 21.27 3.34
CA ASP A 6 56.87 22.20 3.26
C ASP A 6 57.24 22.43 1.78
N HIS A 7 57.17 23.71 1.40
CA HIS A 7 57.93 24.43 0.36
C HIS A 7 57.63 24.17 -1.14
N GLY A 8 57.52 25.18 -2.00
CA GLY A 8 57.76 26.60 -1.78
C GLY A 8 57.59 27.47 -3.05
N SER A 9 57.25 28.72 -2.75
CA SER A 9 57.61 29.99 -3.42
C SER A 9 57.25 30.23 -4.89
N GLY A 10 56.32 31.18 -5.05
CA GLY A 10 56.27 32.13 -6.16
C GLY A 10 55.62 33.44 -5.69
N LEU A 11 56.42 34.32 -5.11
CA LEU A 11 56.06 35.69 -4.71
C LEU A 11 55.65 36.54 -5.93
N ALA A 12 54.62 37.38 -5.81
CA ALA A 12 54.72 38.85 -5.92
C ALA A 12 53.35 39.54 -6.11
N GLY A 13 53.17 40.66 -5.40
CA GLY A 13 52.11 41.67 -5.59
C GLY A 13 51.04 41.61 -4.49
N GLY A 14 51.08 42.37 -3.39
CA GLY A 14 51.58 43.73 -3.23
C GLY A 14 50.39 44.68 -3.08
N GLY A 15 49.76 44.70 -1.90
CA GLY A 15 48.67 45.61 -1.55
C GLY A 15 48.66 45.85 -0.04
N GLY A 16 49.48 46.79 0.41
CA GLY A 16 49.57 47.20 1.81
C GLY A 16 48.32 47.94 2.26
N GLY A 17 47.53 47.31 3.13
CA GLY A 17 46.50 47.98 3.92
C GLY A 17 47.02 48.22 5.33
N LEU A 18 47.33 49.48 5.66
CA LEU A 18 47.64 49.93 7.02
C LEU A 18 46.41 49.73 7.92
N ALA A 19 46.35 48.63 8.66
CA ALA A 19 45.35 48.45 9.71
C ALA A 19 45.76 49.27 10.95
N ARG A 20 45.32 50.54 10.98
CA ARG A 20 45.34 51.34 12.22
C ARG A 20 44.25 50.80 13.14
N ALA A 21 44.64 50.04 14.16
CA ALA A 21 43.72 49.60 15.20
C ALA A 21 43.25 50.83 16.00
N ILE A 22 42.01 51.26 15.78
CA ILE A 22 41.32 52.22 16.64
C ILE A 22 40.66 51.40 17.76
N PRO A 23 41.03 51.57 19.04
CA PRO A 23 40.29 50.94 20.12
C PRO A 23 38.96 51.68 20.27
N ALA A 24 37.88 51.11 19.74
CA ALA A 24 36.54 51.60 20.00
C ALA A 24 36.15 51.27 21.44
N VAL A 25 36.39 52.21 22.36
CA VAL A 25 35.79 52.18 23.70
C VAL A 25 34.31 52.48 23.53
N VAL A 26 33.50 51.42 23.33
CA VAL A 26 32.04 51.54 23.35
C VAL A 26 31.63 51.75 24.82
N PRO A 27 30.99 52.87 25.18
CA PRO A 27 30.55 53.08 26.55
C PRO A 27 29.55 51.99 26.96
N ALA A 28 29.80 51.34 28.11
CA ALA A 28 29.05 50.17 28.62
C ALA A 28 27.52 50.38 28.73
N LYS A 29 27.04 51.63 28.72
CA LYS A 29 25.60 51.95 28.68
C LYS A 29 24.93 51.69 27.32
N LEU A 30 25.68 51.66 26.22
CA LEU A 30 25.13 51.37 24.88
C LEU A 30 24.96 49.86 24.64
N GLY A 31 25.89 49.05 25.17
CA GLY A 31 25.89 47.58 25.00
C GLY A 31 24.67 46.91 25.61
N HIS A 32 24.17 47.38 26.76
CA HIS A 32 22.98 46.80 27.39
C HIS A 32 21.66 47.13 26.67
N ARG A 33 21.59 48.23 25.89
CA ARG A 33 20.39 48.55 25.09
C ARG A 33 20.34 47.81 23.75
N LEU A 34 21.50 47.41 23.23
CA LEU A 34 21.62 46.67 21.97
C LEU A 34 21.53 45.15 22.14
N ALA A 35 21.81 44.62 23.34
CA ALA A 35 21.76 43.17 23.60
C ALA A 35 20.35 42.54 23.50
N GLY A 36 19.29 43.34 23.61
CA GLY A 36 17.89 42.88 23.47
C GLY A 36 17.29 43.09 22.06
N LEU A 37 18.07 43.62 21.12
CA LEU A 37 17.62 43.86 19.75
C LEU A 37 18.01 42.67 18.87
N ASP A 38 17.06 41.74 18.70
CA ASP A 38 17.17 40.70 17.68
C ASP A 38 16.99 41.32 16.29
N LEU A 39 18.09 41.34 15.53
CA LEU A 39 18.17 41.90 14.19
C LEU A 39 17.74 40.88 13.11
N VAL A 40 17.60 39.60 13.48
CA VAL A 40 17.28 38.50 12.55
C VAL A 40 16.17 37.62 13.14
N PRO A 41 14.95 38.17 13.33
CA PRO A 41 13.82 37.35 13.76
C PRO A 41 13.45 36.35 12.66
N ASP A 42 13.02 35.16 13.07
CA ASP A 42 12.56 34.11 12.16
C ASP A 42 11.29 34.55 11.41
N LEU A 43 11.41 34.80 10.10
CA LEU A 43 10.32 35.22 9.23
C LEU A 43 9.28 34.12 8.96
N GLY A 44 9.57 32.87 9.35
CA GLY A 44 8.65 31.72 9.30
C GLY A 44 7.73 31.60 10.53
N ALA A 45 7.98 32.37 11.58
CA ALA A 45 7.21 32.39 12.82
C ALA A 45 6.39 33.69 12.97
N ASP A 46 5.26 33.64 13.70
CA ASP A 46 4.45 34.80 14.12
C ASP A 46 4.14 35.84 13.03
N ILE A 47 3.70 35.36 11.86
CA ILE A 47 3.39 36.17 10.68
C ILE A 47 2.34 37.24 11.01
N GLY A 48 2.67 38.51 10.72
CA GLY A 48 1.79 39.68 10.98
C GLY A 48 2.01 40.35 12.33
N SER A 49 2.93 39.84 13.16
CA SER A 49 3.32 40.50 14.41
C SER A 49 4.24 41.73 14.17
N PRO A 50 4.34 42.66 15.14
CA PRO A 50 5.25 43.80 15.04
C PRO A 50 6.73 43.39 14.90
N THR A 51 7.12 42.27 15.49
CA THR A 51 8.47 41.68 15.38
C THR A 51 8.72 41.12 13.97
N TRP A 52 7.72 40.47 13.38
CA TRP A 52 7.77 40.01 12.00
C TRP A 52 7.92 41.17 11.00
N PHE A 53 7.14 42.25 11.16
CA PHE A 53 7.27 43.43 10.30
C PHE A 53 8.64 44.10 10.39
N ARG A 54 9.24 44.13 11.59
CA ARG A 54 10.62 44.62 11.76
C ARG A 54 11.63 43.74 11.04
N GLY A 55 11.50 42.41 11.16
CA GLY A 55 12.34 41.46 10.42
C GLY A 55 12.22 41.61 8.91
N ALA A 56 11.00 41.73 8.41
CA ALA A 56 10.72 41.91 6.99
C ALA A 56 11.32 43.23 6.48
N ALA A 57 11.23 44.31 7.25
CA ALA A 57 11.84 45.59 6.92
C ALA A 57 13.38 45.52 6.88
N THR A 58 14.01 44.85 7.86
CA THR A 58 15.47 44.63 7.86
C THR A 58 15.91 43.81 6.65
N CYS A 59 15.19 42.73 6.34
CA CYS A 59 15.46 41.89 5.16
C CYS A 59 15.34 42.71 3.86
N ALA A 60 14.24 43.46 3.69
CA ALA A 60 14.03 44.31 2.53
C ALA A 60 15.12 45.40 2.40
N ALA A 61 15.55 46.00 3.50
CA ALA A 61 16.62 46.99 3.50
C ALA A 61 17.97 46.39 3.09
N LEU A 62 18.30 45.17 3.56
CA LEU A 62 19.51 44.46 3.15
C LEU A 62 19.47 44.09 1.66
N CYS A 63 18.33 43.58 1.16
CA CYS A 63 18.15 43.29 -0.27
C CYS A 63 18.28 44.55 -1.13
N ALA A 64 17.69 45.67 -0.70
CA ALA A 64 17.82 46.95 -1.39
C ALA A 64 19.28 47.44 -1.40
N ALA A 65 19.99 47.32 -0.27
CA ALA A 65 21.41 47.68 -0.19
C ALA A 65 22.28 46.82 -1.10
N THR A 66 22.05 45.51 -1.16
CA THR A 66 22.77 44.63 -2.10
C THR A 66 22.48 44.97 -3.55
N TRP A 67 21.25 45.37 -3.87
CA TRP A 67 20.88 45.77 -5.22
C TRP A 67 21.51 47.12 -5.60
N MET A 68 21.58 48.07 -4.67
CA MET A 68 22.26 49.36 -4.87
C MET A 68 23.79 49.24 -4.99
N LEU A 69 24.38 48.26 -4.32
CA LEU A 69 25.82 47.98 -4.38
C LEU A 69 26.19 47.03 -5.53
N ALA A 70 25.21 46.36 -6.14
CA ALA A 70 25.44 45.52 -7.31
C ALA A 70 25.84 46.41 -8.50
N PRO A 71 26.84 46.01 -9.29
CA PRO A 71 27.16 46.72 -10.53
C PRO A 71 25.90 46.73 -11.42
N SER A 72 25.54 47.91 -11.92
CA SER A 72 24.40 48.07 -12.82
C SER A 72 24.59 47.18 -14.06
N VAL A 73 23.50 46.60 -14.56
CA VAL A 73 23.51 45.82 -15.82
C VAL A 73 24.09 46.63 -16.98
N ASP A 74 23.97 47.96 -16.89
CA ASP A 74 24.43 48.93 -17.89
C ASP A 74 25.95 49.21 -17.82
N GLN A 75 26.62 48.83 -16.72
CA GLN A 75 28.07 48.97 -16.52
C GLN A 75 28.65 47.71 -15.87
N PRO A 76 28.79 46.61 -16.65
CA PRO A 76 29.48 45.44 -16.15
C PRO A 76 30.91 45.81 -15.77
N ILE A 77 31.42 45.20 -14.69
CA ILE A 77 32.84 45.31 -14.33
C ILE A 77 33.64 44.68 -15.48
N LEU A 78 34.20 45.52 -16.34
CA LEU A 78 35.04 45.10 -17.44
C LEU A 78 36.36 44.59 -16.87
N GLY A 79 36.40 43.31 -16.51
CA GLY A 79 37.65 42.60 -16.35
C GLY A 79 38.39 42.63 -17.69
N ILE A 80 39.68 42.96 -17.66
CA ILE A 80 40.53 42.88 -18.85
C ILE A 80 40.63 41.39 -19.21
N ALA A 81 39.75 40.92 -20.08
CA ALA A 81 39.86 39.59 -20.65
C ALA A 81 41.05 39.60 -21.62
N PRO A 82 42.08 38.77 -21.40
CA PRO A 82 43.16 38.65 -22.39
C PRO A 82 42.55 38.20 -23.73
N ALA A 83 43.13 38.69 -24.83
CA ALA A 83 42.69 38.31 -26.15
C ALA A 83 42.72 36.77 -26.30
N PRO A 84 41.73 36.16 -26.98
CA PRO A 84 41.69 34.72 -27.16
C PRO A 84 42.99 34.25 -27.84
N LEU A 85 43.61 33.21 -27.28
CA LEU A 85 44.80 32.60 -27.85
C LEU A 85 44.47 32.06 -29.24
N SER A 86 45.39 32.24 -30.19
CA SER A 86 45.26 31.71 -31.55
C SER A 86 46.54 31.02 -32.00
N GLY A 87 46.38 30.08 -32.93
CA GLY A 87 47.49 29.36 -33.57
C GLY A 87 48.34 28.58 -32.56
N LYS A 88 49.64 28.85 -32.53
CA LYS A 88 50.61 28.10 -31.71
C LYS A 88 50.37 28.26 -30.20
N ALA A 89 49.90 29.43 -29.76
CA ALA A 89 49.64 29.68 -28.34
C ALA A 89 48.42 28.89 -27.85
N GLU A 90 47.38 28.76 -28.69
CA GLU A 90 46.21 27.94 -28.41
C GLU A 90 46.58 26.45 -28.32
N GLN A 91 47.41 25.96 -29.25
CA GLN A 91 47.90 24.57 -29.25
C GLN A 91 48.74 24.25 -28.01
N ALA A 92 49.60 25.18 -27.58
CA ALA A 92 50.40 25.01 -26.36
C ALA A 92 49.52 24.95 -25.10
N GLN A 93 48.49 25.79 -25.01
CA GLN A 93 47.55 25.78 -23.89
C GLN A 93 46.67 24.52 -23.89
N GLN A 94 46.19 24.06 -25.05
CA GLN A 94 45.44 22.80 -25.17
C GLN A 94 46.29 21.59 -24.77
N ALA A 95 47.60 21.61 -25.06
CA ALA A 95 48.53 20.56 -24.65
C ALA A 95 48.73 20.49 -23.13
N GLN A 96 48.56 21.61 -22.42
CA GLN A 96 48.71 21.71 -20.96
C GLN A 96 47.36 21.65 -20.22
N ALA A 97 46.24 21.69 -20.95
CA ALA A 97 44.91 21.66 -20.37
C ALA A 97 44.53 20.24 -19.92
N ILE A 98 43.77 20.16 -18.82
CA ILE A 98 43.07 18.93 -18.40
C ILE A 98 41.61 19.07 -18.85
N ALA A 99 41.21 18.33 -19.89
CA ALA A 99 39.84 18.37 -20.41
C ALA A 99 38.99 17.20 -19.91
N PRO A 100 37.65 17.35 -19.82
CA PRO A 100 36.75 16.24 -19.48
C PRO A 100 36.86 15.10 -20.50
N LEU A 101 36.85 13.85 -20.03
CA LEU A 101 36.87 12.63 -20.86
C LEU A 101 35.82 12.64 -21.99
N ALA A 102 34.67 13.28 -21.77
CA ALA A 102 33.58 13.42 -22.75
C ALA A 102 33.98 14.25 -24.00
N SER A 103 35.02 15.07 -23.92
CA SER A 103 35.49 15.92 -25.03
C SER A 103 36.49 15.21 -25.96
N GLY A 104 36.81 13.95 -25.69
CA GLY A 104 37.84 13.18 -26.40
C GLY A 104 39.27 13.64 -26.09
N SER A 105 40.26 13.10 -26.80
CA SER A 105 41.67 13.49 -26.66
C SER A 105 41.96 14.81 -27.39
N ARG A 106 41.39 15.91 -26.90
CA ARG A 106 41.77 17.27 -27.35
C ARG A 106 42.97 17.84 -26.60
N THR A 107 43.47 17.09 -25.61
CA THR A 107 44.63 17.44 -24.81
C THR A 107 45.87 16.74 -25.36
N GLY A 108 46.93 17.50 -25.61
CA GLY A 108 48.22 17.01 -26.10
C GLY A 108 48.68 17.74 -27.37
N ILE A 109 49.95 17.57 -27.72
CA ILE A 109 50.48 18.08 -29.00
C ILE A 109 49.98 17.14 -30.10
N HIS A 110 49.27 17.68 -31.10
CA HIS A 110 48.97 16.94 -32.33
C HIS A 110 50.29 16.61 -33.05
N ALA A 111 50.86 15.45 -32.77
CA ALA A 111 51.97 14.92 -33.54
C ALA A 111 51.45 14.54 -34.93
N ALA A 112 52.10 15.05 -35.97
CA ALA A 112 51.84 14.56 -37.32
C ALA A 112 52.07 13.05 -37.36
N PRO A 113 51.22 12.28 -38.07
CA PRO A 113 51.40 10.83 -38.16
C PRO A 113 52.80 10.53 -38.70
N THR A 114 53.60 9.84 -37.90
CA THR A 114 54.90 9.34 -38.36
C THR A 114 54.68 8.18 -39.33
N ARG A 115 55.73 7.71 -40.02
CA ARG A 115 55.63 6.51 -40.89
C ARG A 115 55.20 5.24 -40.14
N LEU A 116 55.17 5.26 -38.80
CA LEU A 116 54.70 4.16 -37.95
C LEU A 116 53.20 4.23 -37.66
N VAL A 117 52.53 5.33 -38.01
CA VAL A 117 51.08 5.51 -37.80
C VAL A 117 50.35 5.13 -39.08
N GLN A 118 49.56 4.05 -39.01
CA GLN A 118 48.65 3.66 -40.08
C GLN A 118 47.22 4.03 -39.69
N PRO A 119 46.41 4.63 -40.59
CA PRO A 119 44.99 4.81 -40.33
C PRO A 119 44.35 3.43 -40.11
N LEU A 120 43.65 3.27 -38.99
CA LEU A 120 42.83 2.09 -38.75
C LEU A 120 41.71 2.08 -39.78
N GLY A 121 41.68 1.02 -40.60
CA GLY A 121 40.61 0.81 -41.58
C GLY A 121 39.24 0.65 -40.92
N ASP A 122 39.21 0.21 -39.65
CA ASP A 122 37.99 0.17 -38.86
C ASP A 122 38.28 0.29 -37.34
N THR A 123 37.33 0.81 -36.58
CA THR A 123 37.42 0.87 -35.11
C THR A 123 37.31 -0.54 -34.52
N PRO A 124 38.26 -0.99 -33.67
CA PRO A 124 38.20 -2.32 -33.07
C PRO A 124 36.97 -2.44 -32.16
N GLU A 125 36.14 -3.45 -32.43
CA GLU A 125 34.97 -3.75 -31.62
C GLU A 125 35.25 -4.89 -30.63
N ARG A 126 34.59 -4.83 -29.46
CA ARG A 126 34.62 -5.93 -28.51
C ARG A 126 33.97 -7.17 -29.15
N PRO A 127 34.62 -8.35 -29.09
CA PRO A 127 34.03 -9.59 -29.60
C PRO A 127 32.73 -9.95 -28.88
N ILE A 128 32.68 -9.70 -27.57
CA ILE A 128 31.53 -10.00 -26.70
C ILE A 128 31.10 -8.72 -26.00
N ILE A 129 29.79 -8.50 -25.94
CA ILE A 129 29.18 -7.41 -25.17
C ILE A 129 28.21 -8.02 -24.17
N GLU A 130 28.45 -7.76 -22.90
CA GLU A 130 27.48 -8.03 -21.84
C GLU A 130 26.59 -6.80 -21.67
N HIS A 131 25.29 -7.04 -21.60
CA HIS A 131 24.30 -5.98 -21.52
C HIS A 131 23.15 -6.40 -20.61
N GLU A 132 22.58 -5.43 -19.93
CA GLU A 132 21.41 -5.61 -19.10
C GLU A 132 20.28 -4.70 -19.58
N ALA A 133 19.09 -5.27 -19.75
CA ALA A 133 17.91 -4.51 -20.14
C ALA A 133 16.72 -4.83 -19.24
N LYS A 134 15.92 -3.83 -18.90
CA LYS A 134 14.68 -4.04 -18.12
C LYS A 134 13.50 -4.28 -19.05
N LEU A 135 12.73 -5.32 -18.76
CA LEU A 135 11.55 -5.71 -19.51
C LEU A 135 10.30 -5.04 -18.93
N GLY A 136 9.68 -4.12 -19.67
CA GLY A 136 8.46 -3.45 -19.24
C GLY A 136 7.23 -4.37 -19.17
N SER A 137 7.13 -5.33 -20.09
CA SER A 137 6.13 -6.40 -20.10
C SER A 137 6.66 -7.60 -20.90
N GLY A 138 6.21 -8.82 -20.59
CA GLY A 138 6.63 -10.00 -21.34
C GLY A 138 6.29 -9.95 -22.84
N THR A 139 5.23 -9.26 -23.22
CA THR A 139 4.86 -9.05 -24.64
C THR A 139 5.87 -8.19 -25.41
N MET A 140 6.65 -7.35 -24.71
CA MET A 140 7.65 -6.49 -25.32
C MET A 140 9.01 -7.15 -25.49
N LEU A 141 9.17 -8.43 -25.12
CA LEU A 141 10.47 -9.13 -25.09
C LEU A 141 11.23 -8.99 -26.42
N ARG A 142 10.59 -9.32 -27.56
CA ARG A 142 11.20 -9.15 -28.88
C ARG A 142 11.70 -7.72 -29.12
N SER A 143 10.86 -6.73 -28.81
CA SER A 143 11.19 -5.33 -29.04
C SER A 143 12.34 -4.83 -28.14
N VAL A 144 12.41 -5.32 -26.89
CA VAL A 144 13.48 -4.96 -25.96
C VAL A 144 14.80 -5.58 -26.42
N LEU A 145 14.79 -6.84 -26.85
CA LEU A 145 15.98 -7.50 -27.41
C LEU A 145 16.50 -6.75 -28.65
N GLN A 146 15.62 -6.39 -29.58
CA GLN A 146 15.99 -5.61 -30.78
C GLN A 146 16.58 -4.24 -30.42
N ARG A 147 15.94 -3.50 -29.51
CA ARG A 147 16.48 -2.21 -29.03
C ARG A 147 17.80 -2.35 -28.29
N SER A 148 18.07 -3.52 -27.71
CA SER A 148 19.33 -3.84 -27.04
C SER A 148 20.43 -4.32 -28.01
N GLY A 149 20.18 -4.30 -29.32
CA GLY A 149 21.16 -4.64 -30.37
C GLY A 149 21.16 -6.11 -30.82
N VAL A 150 20.20 -6.91 -30.36
CA VAL A 150 20.02 -8.31 -30.82
C VAL A 150 19.43 -8.32 -32.23
N GLY A 151 19.96 -9.19 -33.10
CA GLY A 151 19.42 -9.39 -34.45
C GLY A 151 17.96 -9.81 -34.46
N GLU A 152 17.22 -9.35 -35.49
CA GLU A 152 15.78 -9.60 -35.57
C GLU A 152 15.40 -11.09 -35.56
N ALA A 153 16.16 -11.92 -36.28
CA ALA A 153 15.94 -13.37 -36.32
C ALA A 153 16.09 -13.99 -34.93
N ASP A 154 17.20 -13.70 -34.24
CA ASP A 154 17.48 -14.21 -32.89
C ASP A 154 16.47 -13.70 -31.86
N ALA A 155 16.12 -12.42 -31.91
CA ALA A 155 15.10 -11.84 -31.04
C ALA A 155 13.72 -12.49 -31.26
N GLY A 156 13.39 -12.83 -32.50
CA GLY A 156 12.18 -13.57 -32.87
C GLY A 156 12.20 -14.99 -32.34
N ILE A 157 13.30 -15.73 -32.51
CA ILE A 157 13.45 -17.10 -32.02
C ILE A 157 13.41 -17.13 -30.48
N ALA A 158 14.19 -16.27 -29.82
CA ALA A 158 14.21 -16.18 -28.36
C ALA A 158 12.81 -15.86 -27.80
N ALA A 159 12.08 -14.91 -28.40
CA ALA A 159 10.73 -14.58 -27.97
C ALA A 159 9.75 -15.76 -28.13
N ARG A 160 9.87 -16.54 -29.22
CA ARG A 160 9.05 -17.76 -29.42
C ARG A 160 9.39 -18.84 -28.40
N LEU A 161 10.67 -19.13 -28.18
CA LEU A 161 11.11 -20.12 -27.19
C LEU A 161 10.59 -19.79 -25.78
N VAL A 162 10.60 -18.51 -25.39
CA VAL A 162 10.03 -18.08 -24.11
C VAL A 162 8.50 -18.22 -24.09
N ALA A 163 7.82 -17.86 -25.18
CA ALA A 163 6.36 -17.96 -25.28
C ALA A 163 5.87 -19.43 -25.22
N ASP A 164 6.63 -20.35 -25.81
CA ASP A 164 6.35 -21.78 -25.76
C ASP A 164 6.58 -22.35 -24.34
N ALA A 165 7.56 -21.81 -23.61
CA ALA A 165 7.86 -22.23 -22.25
C ALA A 165 6.95 -21.62 -21.18
N MET A 166 6.33 -20.45 -21.42
CA MET A 166 5.32 -19.83 -20.54
C MET A 166 4.49 -18.73 -21.21
N PRO A 167 3.30 -18.45 -20.64
CA PRO A 167 2.56 -17.24 -20.97
C PRO A 167 3.39 -15.98 -20.70
N LEU A 168 3.66 -15.20 -21.76
CA LEU A 168 4.42 -13.94 -21.65
C LEU A 168 3.80 -12.94 -20.65
N GLY A 169 2.47 -12.97 -20.48
CA GLY A 169 1.79 -12.10 -19.51
C GLY A 169 2.09 -12.40 -18.04
N SER A 170 2.68 -13.57 -17.74
CA SER A 170 3.06 -13.94 -16.36
C SER A 170 4.45 -13.44 -15.95
N ILE A 171 5.25 -12.97 -16.91
CA ILE A 171 6.54 -12.34 -16.63
C ILE A 171 6.29 -10.98 -15.97
N GLN A 172 6.94 -10.76 -14.82
CA GLN A 172 6.77 -9.54 -14.05
C GLN A 172 7.28 -8.32 -14.83
N ARG A 173 6.68 -7.15 -14.53
CA ARG A 173 7.20 -5.89 -15.06
C ARG A 173 8.53 -5.57 -14.41
N ASN A 174 9.41 -4.92 -15.15
CA ASN A 174 10.77 -4.56 -14.75
C ASN A 174 11.68 -5.77 -14.48
N THR A 175 11.38 -6.96 -15.05
CA THR A 175 12.30 -8.10 -15.03
C THR A 175 13.62 -7.73 -15.73
N LEU A 176 14.73 -8.01 -15.06
CA LEU A 176 16.07 -7.78 -15.60
C LEU A 176 16.44 -8.90 -16.57
N LEU A 177 16.84 -8.52 -17.79
CA LEU A 177 17.35 -9.39 -18.82
C LEU A 177 18.87 -9.28 -18.83
N GLU A 178 19.55 -10.35 -18.46
CA GLU A 178 21.01 -10.48 -18.58
C GLU A 178 21.29 -11.07 -19.97
N MET A 179 21.93 -10.32 -20.85
CA MET A 179 22.23 -10.81 -22.21
C MET A 179 23.70 -10.66 -22.58
N THR A 180 24.18 -11.62 -23.36
CA THR A 180 25.53 -11.64 -23.92
C THR A 180 25.38 -11.65 -25.44
N LEU A 181 25.91 -10.62 -26.10
CA LEU A 181 25.90 -10.47 -27.55
C LEU A 181 27.26 -10.90 -28.11
N GLY A 182 27.22 -11.72 -29.16
CA GLY A 182 28.40 -12.29 -29.80
C GLY A 182 29.04 -11.35 -30.82
N ARG A 183 30.03 -11.89 -31.52
CA ARG A 183 30.75 -11.19 -32.57
C ARG A 183 29.88 -11.11 -33.82
N ARG A 184 29.82 -9.93 -34.43
CA ARG A 184 29.22 -9.72 -35.74
C ARG A 184 30.28 -9.75 -36.86
N PRO A 185 29.93 -10.20 -38.07
CA PRO A 185 30.85 -10.19 -39.22
C PRO A 185 31.23 -8.76 -39.66
N ASP A 186 30.26 -7.85 -39.64
CA ASP A 186 30.40 -6.47 -40.09
C ASP A 186 29.49 -5.53 -39.26
N LYS A 187 29.82 -4.23 -39.20
CA LYS A 187 29.09 -3.22 -38.41
C LYS A 187 27.67 -2.94 -38.89
N SER A 188 27.37 -3.21 -40.15
CA SER A 188 26.03 -3.13 -40.73
C SER A 188 25.10 -4.24 -40.23
N GLN A 189 25.66 -5.36 -39.73
CA GLN A 189 24.88 -6.48 -39.25
C GLN A 189 24.61 -6.37 -37.74
N PRO A 190 23.43 -6.82 -37.27
CA PRO A 190 23.17 -6.90 -35.84
C PRO A 190 24.00 -8.00 -35.19
N ARG A 191 24.18 -7.91 -33.87
CA ARG A 191 24.94 -8.93 -33.13
C ARG A 191 24.07 -10.16 -32.86
N PRO A 192 24.64 -11.38 -32.97
CA PRO A 192 23.93 -12.59 -32.57
C PRO A 192 23.78 -12.63 -31.05
N LEU A 193 22.69 -13.22 -30.59
CA LEU A 193 22.47 -13.52 -29.17
C LEU A 193 23.24 -14.78 -28.79
N GLU A 194 24.19 -14.68 -27.86
CA GLU A 194 24.94 -15.83 -27.32
C GLU A 194 24.27 -16.40 -26.08
N ARG A 195 23.80 -15.53 -25.19
CA ARG A 195 23.12 -15.91 -23.96
C ARG A 195 22.05 -14.88 -23.60
N LEU A 196 20.91 -15.36 -23.11
CA LEU A 196 19.90 -14.56 -22.44
C LEU A 196 19.46 -15.30 -21.19
N ALA A 197 19.64 -14.71 -20.02
CA ALA A 197 19.12 -15.25 -18.77
C ALA A 197 18.27 -14.21 -18.05
N PHE A 198 17.15 -14.65 -17.49
CA PHE A 198 16.31 -13.79 -16.67
C PHE A 198 15.44 -14.61 -15.74
N ARG A 199 15.05 -13.99 -14.64
CA ARG A 199 14.06 -14.56 -13.73
C ARG A 199 12.66 -14.35 -14.30
N ALA A 200 12.11 -15.40 -14.88
CA ALA A 200 10.84 -15.32 -15.58
C ALA A 200 9.63 -15.36 -14.63
N ALA A 201 9.77 -16.07 -13.50
CA ALA A 201 8.76 -16.13 -12.44
C ALA A 201 9.41 -16.28 -11.06
N PHE A 202 8.59 -16.24 -10.00
CA PHE A 202 9.09 -16.43 -8.63
C PHE A 202 9.71 -17.81 -8.41
N ASP A 203 9.20 -18.83 -9.10
CA ASP A 203 9.62 -20.23 -9.06
C ASP A 203 10.50 -20.65 -10.23
N ARG A 204 10.90 -19.72 -11.12
CA ARG A 204 11.52 -20.10 -12.39
C ARG A 204 12.50 -19.08 -12.96
N ARG A 205 13.68 -19.57 -13.36
CA ARG A 205 14.67 -18.84 -14.17
C ARG A 205 14.70 -19.45 -15.57
N ILE A 206 14.73 -18.60 -16.58
CA ILE A 206 14.92 -19.00 -17.98
C ILE A 206 16.33 -18.62 -18.38
N GLU A 207 16.98 -19.54 -19.08
CA GLU A 207 18.25 -19.31 -19.73
C GLU A 207 18.14 -19.79 -21.19
N ILE A 208 18.58 -18.95 -22.12
CA ILE A 208 18.70 -19.28 -23.53
C ILE A 208 20.17 -19.16 -23.87
N THR A 209 20.74 -20.22 -24.45
CA THR A 209 22.13 -20.26 -24.88
C THR A 209 22.22 -20.63 -26.35
N ARG A 210 23.20 -20.06 -27.04
CA ARG A 210 23.51 -20.43 -28.41
C ARG A 210 24.33 -21.72 -28.42
N THR A 211 23.88 -22.71 -29.19
CA THR A 211 24.58 -23.96 -29.46
C THR A 211 24.78 -24.09 -30.97
N GLY A 212 25.94 -23.65 -31.47
CA GLY A 212 26.20 -23.51 -32.90
C GLY A 212 25.30 -22.44 -33.53
N ALA A 213 24.49 -22.82 -34.52
CA ALA A 213 23.58 -21.90 -35.20
C ALA A 213 22.23 -21.71 -34.48
N ALA A 214 21.86 -22.59 -33.54
CA ALA A 214 20.55 -22.60 -32.90
C ALA A 214 20.60 -22.00 -31.48
N LEU A 215 19.44 -21.51 -31.03
CA LEU A 215 19.20 -21.11 -29.64
C LEU A 215 18.48 -22.24 -28.91
N ALA A 216 19.00 -22.64 -27.75
CA ALA A 216 18.41 -23.64 -26.87
C ALA A 216 17.90 -22.97 -25.60
N ILE A 217 16.71 -23.37 -25.13
CA ILE A 217 16.12 -22.87 -23.89
C ILE A 217 16.27 -23.89 -22.76
N LYS A 218 16.64 -23.41 -21.58
CA LYS A 218 16.70 -24.16 -20.33
C LYS A 218 15.83 -23.48 -19.29
N SER A 219 14.84 -24.20 -18.79
CA SER A 219 13.98 -23.75 -17.70
C SER A 219 14.50 -24.33 -16.39
N ILE A 220 14.97 -23.46 -15.48
CA ILE A 220 15.55 -23.84 -14.20
C ILE A 220 14.52 -23.54 -13.10
N PRO A 221 13.94 -24.55 -12.44
CA PRO A 221 13.04 -24.34 -11.31
C PRO A 221 13.82 -23.78 -10.11
N ILE A 222 13.22 -22.85 -9.39
CA ILE A 222 13.76 -22.25 -8.16
C ILE A 222 12.99 -22.87 -6.98
N ALA A 223 13.70 -23.45 -6.03
CA ALA A 223 13.08 -24.00 -4.83
C ALA A 223 12.41 -22.87 -4.02
N ILE A 224 11.17 -23.13 -3.58
CA ILE A 224 10.38 -22.19 -2.77
C ILE A 224 10.01 -22.86 -1.46
N ASP A 225 10.41 -22.23 -0.35
CA ASP A 225 9.88 -22.51 0.97
C ASP A 225 8.54 -21.80 1.16
N ARG A 226 7.49 -22.56 1.46
CA ARG A 226 6.12 -22.05 1.69
C ARG A 226 5.72 -22.06 3.16
N THR A 227 6.69 -22.18 4.07
CA THR A 227 6.43 -22.15 5.51
C THR A 227 5.75 -20.82 5.88
N PRO A 228 4.56 -20.85 6.52
CA PRO A 228 3.86 -19.63 6.90
C PRO A 228 4.69 -18.78 7.87
N LEU A 229 4.56 -17.47 7.77
CA LEU A 229 5.18 -16.54 8.72
C LEU A 229 4.21 -16.30 9.88
N ARG A 230 4.65 -16.62 11.10
CA ARG A 230 3.95 -16.28 12.35
C ARG A 230 4.65 -15.14 13.06
N VAL A 231 3.95 -14.03 13.27
CA VAL A 231 4.45 -12.85 13.98
C VAL A 231 3.65 -12.66 15.27
N GLN A 232 4.35 -12.56 16.39
CA GLN A 232 3.76 -12.37 17.71
C GLN A 232 4.44 -11.21 18.45
N GLY A 233 3.69 -10.49 19.29
CA GLY A 233 4.26 -9.44 20.13
C GLY A 233 3.28 -8.87 21.15
N LEU A 234 3.78 -8.01 22.03
CA LEU A 234 2.93 -7.23 22.95
C LEU A 234 2.25 -6.08 22.20
N ILE A 235 1.00 -5.79 22.56
CA ILE A 235 0.32 -4.60 22.06
C ILE A 235 0.88 -3.40 22.85
N GLY A 236 1.44 -2.41 22.16
CA GLY A 236 1.91 -1.17 22.77
C GLY A 236 0.83 -0.07 22.75
N SER A 237 1.26 1.17 22.57
CA SER A 237 0.35 2.32 22.37
C SER A 237 -0.48 2.23 21.09
N SER A 238 -0.02 1.45 20.10
CA SER A 238 -0.74 1.19 18.87
C SER A 238 -0.48 -0.23 18.38
N LEU A 239 -1.53 -1.04 18.30
CA LEU A 239 -1.47 -2.40 17.75
C LEU A 239 -0.86 -2.42 16.34
N TYR A 240 -1.18 -1.42 15.51
CA TYR A 240 -0.59 -1.32 14.17
C TYR A 240 0.94 -1.13 14.24
N ARG A 241 1.42 -0.18 15.07
CA ARG A 241 2.86 0.09 15.20
C ARG A 241 3.61 -1.11 15.78
N SER A 242 3.05 -1.75 16.81
CA SER A 242 3.64 -2.94 17.43
C SER A 242 3.75 -4.11 16.45
N ALA A 243 2.72 -4.36 15.64
CA ALA A 243 2.77 -5.41 14.64
C ALA A 243 3.76 -5.12 13.50
N ARG A 244 3.85 -3.85 13.05
CA ARG A 244 4.85 -3.43 12.05
C ARG A 244 6.28 -3.54 12.59
N ALA A 245 6.51 -3.15 13.84
CA ALA A 245 7.81 -3.25 14.50
C ALA A 245 8.25 -4.72 14.70
N ALA A 246 7.30 -5.65 14.88
CA ALA A 246 7.57 -7.08 14.94
C ALA A 246 7.82 -7.74 13.56
N GLY A 247 7.80 -6.97 12.46
CA GLY A 247 8.09 -7.47 11.11
C GLY A 247 6.87 -7.90 10.30
N ALA A 248 5.64 -7.60 10.74
CA ALA A 248 4.45 -7.90 9.95
C ALA A 248 4.28 -6.90 8.77
N PRO A 249 3.93 -7.37 7.55
CA PRO A 249 3.73 -6.48 6.41
C PRO A 249 2.43 -5.67 6.55
N ALA A 250 2.41 -4.44 6.03
CA ALA A 250 1.30 -3.48 6.16
C ALA A 250 -0.07 -4.10 5.87
N LYS A 251 -0.19 -4.76 4.71
CA LYS A 251 -1.42 -5.39 4.23
C LYS A 251 -1.92 -6.49 5.18
N ALA A 252 -1.01 -7.25 5.80
CA ALA A 252 -1.39 -8.29 6.76
C ALA A 252 -1.88 -7.66 8.07
N VAL A 253 -1.26 -6.58 8.54
CA VAL A 253 -1.70 -5.87 9.75
C VAL A 253 -3.09 -5.25 9.54
N GLU A 254 -3.36 -4.66 8.38
CA GLU A 254 -4.69 -4.14 8.03
C GLU A 254 -5.75 -5.24 8.00
N ALA A 255 -5.44 -6.38 7.37
CA ALA A 255 -6.32 -7.54 7.35
C ALA A 255 -6.57 -8.07 8.78
N PHE A 256 -5.53 -8.12 9.61
CA PHE A 256 -5.60 -8.53 11.01
C PHE A 256 -6.52 -7.61 11.81
N LEU A 257 -6.33 -6.29 11.72
CA LEU A 257 -7.16 -5.30 12.42
C LEU A 257 -8.63 -5.41 12.02
N ARG A 258 -8.91 -5.53 10.72
CA ARG A 258 -10.28 -5.72 10.21
C ARG A 258 -10.93 -6.98 10.79
N THR A 259 -10.21 -8.09 10.80
CA THR A 259 -10.68 -9.37 11.33
C THR A 259 -10.92 -9.29 12.84
N VAL A 260 -9.98 -8.76 13.61
CA VAL A 260 -10.10 -8.63 15.07
C VAL A 260 -11.23 -7.67 15.45
N SER A 261 -11.35 -6.52 14.77
CA SER A 261 -12.40 -5.53 15.02
C SER A 261 -13.82 -6.05 14.81
N SER A 262 -13.98 -7.13 14.02
CA SER A 262 -15.28 -7.76 13.81
C SER A 262 -15.82 -8.44 15.06
N ARG A 263 -14.95 -8.76 16.04
CA ARG A 263 -15.30 -9.49 17.25
C ARG A 263 -15.06 -8.70 18.52
N VAL A 264 -13.97 -7.93 18.58
CA VAL A 264 -13.59 -7.12 19.74
C VAL A 264 -13.21 -5.71 19.27
N PRO A 265 -13.80 -4.65 19.82
CA PRO A 265 -13.36 -3.29 19.54
C PRO A 265 -11.88 -3.12 19.89
N VAL A 266 -11.08 -2.59 18.96
CA VAL A 266 -9.62 -2.44 19.16
C VAL A 266 -9.30 -1.58 20.38
N SER A 267 -10.16 -0.63 20.75
CA SER A 267 -10.02 0.19 21.96
C SER A 267 -10.06 -0.62 23.27
N ARG A 268 -10.60 -1.84 23.27
CA ARG A 268 -10.58 -2.74 24.43
C ARG A 268 -9.31 -3.60 24.51
N LEU A 269 -8.42 -3.48 23.53
CA LEU A 269 -7.14 -4.18 23.51
C LEU A 269 -6.08 -3.25 24.12
N GLY A 270 -5.70 -3.53 25.36
CA GLY A 270 -4.71 -2.75 26.09
C GLY A 270 -3.30 -3.32 25.98
N ALA A 271 -2.36 -2.68 26.70
CA ALA A 271 -0.94 -3.03 26.64
C ALA A 271 -0.59 -4.42 27.21
N SER A 272 -1.51 -5.03 27.98
CA SER A 272 -1.37 -6.38 28.51
C SER A 272 -1.67 -7.48 27.49
N CYS A 273 -2.34 -7.15 26.40
CA CYS A 273 -2.70 -8.11 25.35
C CYS A 273 -1.46 -8.44 24.48
N LYS A 274 -1.39 -9.69 24.02
CA LYS A 274 -0.43 -10.16 23.00
C LYS A 274 -1.16 -10.40 21.69
N PHE A 275 -0.67 -9.86 20.58
CA PHE A 275 -1.17 -10.20 19.24
C PHE A 275 -0.38 -11.38 18.67
N ASP A 276 -1.03 -12.21 17.87
CA ASP A 276 -0.47 -13.37 17.18
C ASP A 276 -1.12 -13.47 15.80
N LEU A 277 -0.34 -13.27 14.74
CA LEU A 277 -0.83 -13.30 13.37
C LEU A 277 -0.01 -14.29 12.54
N ILE A 278 -0.69 -15.09 11.72
CA ILE A 278 -0.03 -16.01 10.79
C ILE A 278 -0.47 -15.65 9.39
N LEU A 279 0.48 -15.46 8.48
CA LEU A 279 0.23 -15.20 7.08
C LEU A 279 0.96 -16.22 6.20
N GLY A 280 0.42 -16.45 5.01
CA GLY A 280 1.14 -17.19 3.99
C GLY A 280 2.44 -16.48 3.66
N GLN A 281 3.52 -17.23 3.46
CA GLN A 281 4.79 -16.72 2.99
C GLN A 281 5.33 -17.69 1.95
N ALA A 282 5.97 -17.16 0.92
CA ALA A 282 6.76 -17.91 -0.03
C ALA A 282 8.13 -17.26 -0.12
N ARG A 283 9.19 -17.99 0.22
CA ARG A 283 10.59 -17.55 0.13
C ARG A 283 11.29 -18.36 -0.94
N ALA A 284 11.79 -17.68 -1.96
CA ALA A 284 12.59 -18.32 -3.00
C ALA A 284 14.02 -18.54 -2.48
N ALA A 285 14.71 -19.56 -2.98
CA ALA A 285 16.13 -19.81 -2.68
C ALA A 285 17.05 -18.61 -3.02
N THR A 286 16.60 -17.70 -3.89
CA THR A 286 17.28 -16.45 -4.22
C THR A 286 17.16 -15.35 -3.15
N GLY A 287 16.43 -15.59 -2.06
CA GLY A 287 16.22 -14.65 -0.96
C GLY A 287 14.98 -13.76 -1.09
N GLU A 288 14.32 -13.71 -2.25
CA GLU A 288 13.08 -12.96 -2.40
C GLU A 288 11.93 -13.59 -1.60
N VAL A 289 11.09 -12.73 -1.01
CA VAL A 289 9.96 -13.13 -0.16
C VAL A 289 8.67 -12.53 -0.70
N GLN A 290 7.65 -13.37 -0.86
CA GLN A 290 6.28 -12.98 -1.16
C GLN A 290 5.37 -13.29 0.02
N TYR A 291 4.57 -12.31 0.42
CA TYR A 291 3.58 -12.45 1.48
C TYR A 291 2.20 -12.75 0.89
N GLY A 292 1.57 -13.79 1.42
CA GLY A 292 0.23 -14.24 1.07
C GLY A 292 -0.85 -13.67 1.99
N GLN A 293 -1.99 -14.34 2.02
CA GLN A 293 -3.15 -13.94 2.81
C GLN A 293 -2.97 -14.25 4.31
N LEU A 294 -3.73 -13.53 5.15
CA LEU A 294 -3.81 -13.81 6.59
C LEU A 294 -4.52 -15.15 6.83
N MET A 295 -3.84 -16.06 7.51
CA MET A 295 -4.31 -17.42 7.82
C MET A 295 -4.81 -17.56 9.25
N TYR A 296 -4.36 -16.69 10.17
CA TYR A 296 -4.78 -16.70 11.57
C TYR A 296 -4.67 -15.30 12.17
N ALA A 297 -5.63 -14.97 13.03
CA ALA A 297 -5.64 -13.74 13.82
C ALA A 297 -6.00 -14.06 15.27
N GLY A 298 -5.03 -13.87 16.16
CA GLY A 298 -5.16 -14.10 17.59
C GLY A 298 -4.84 -12.86 18.42
N VAL A 299 -5.60 -12.67 19.49
CA VAL A 299 -5.24 -11.80 20.60
C VAL A 299 -5.37 -12.60 21.89
N THR A 300 -4.35 -12.61 22.72
CA THR A 300 -4.27 -13.41 23.96
C THR A 300 -3.71 -12.59 25.11
N GLY A 301 -3.67 -13.13 26.33
CA GLY A 301 -3.11 -12.42 27.49
C GLY A 301 -4.02 -11.36 28.10
N CYS A 302 -5.27 -11.27 27.65
CA CYS A 302 -6.27 -10.35 28.21
C CYS A 302 -7.68 -10.96 28.17
N ALA A 303 -8.60 -10.39 28.96
CA ALA A 303 -9.95 -10.92 29.14
C ALA A 303 -10.76 -11.07 27.83
N ASN A 304 -10.45 -10.25 26.82
CA ASN A 304 -11.10 -10.27 25.50
C ASN A 304 -10.28 -11.06 24.45
N GLY A 305 -9.56 -12.10 24.88
CA GLY A 305 -8.75 -12.92 23.98
C GLY A 305 -9.60 -13.64 22.94
N ILE A 306 -9.17 -13.60 21.68
CA ILE A 306 -9.84 -14.27 20.56
C ILE A 306 -8.82 -15.00 19.69
N LYS A 307 -9.25 -16.09 19.07
CA LYS A 307 -8.48 -16.85 18.09
C LYS A 307 -9.36 -17.08 16.88
N LEU A 308 -9.02 -16.50 15.75
CA LEU A 308 -9.83 -16.53 14.53
C LEU A 308 -9.03 -17.16 13.39
N ALA A 309 -9.67 -18.05 12.64
CA ALA A 309 -9.13 -18.64 11.42
C ALA A 309 -10.18 -18.65 10.31
N PRO A 310 -9.79 -18.47 9.03
CA PRO A 310 -10.71 -18.49 7.91
C PRO A 310 -11.09 -19.93 7.56
N TRP A 311 -12.36 -20.16 7.29
CA TRP A 311 -12.90 -21.43 6.81
C TRP A 311 -13.83 -21.18 5.63
N GLU A 312 -13.68 -21.99 4.59
CA GLU A 312 -14.55 -21.92 3.42
C GLU A 312 -15.76 -22.82 3.62
N SER A 313 -16.97 -22.25 3.49
CA SER A 313 -18.21 -23.01 3.59
C SER A 313 -19.23 -22.45 2.59
N GLY A 314 -19.56 -23.26 1.59
CA GLY A 314 -20.50 -22.90 0.52
C GLY A 314 -19.95 -21.83 -0.45
N GLY A 315 -18.66 -21.91 -0.80
CA GLY A 315 -18.00 -20.97 -1.71
C GLY A 315 -17.73 -19.58 -1.12
N LYS A 316 -17.89 -19.42 0.20
CA LYS A 316 -17.57 -18.18 0.93
C LYS A 316 -16.61 -18.46 2.07
N THR A 317 -15.54 -17.69 2.14
CA THR A 317 -14.59 -17.70 3.25
C THR A 317 -15.11 -16.81 4.38
N GLU A 318 -15.29 -17.38 5.57
CA GLU A 318 -15.65 -16.65 6.78
C GLU A 318 -14.68 -16.97 7.92
N TRP A 319 -14.61 -16.07 8.90
CA TRP A 319 -13.74 -16.24 10.07
C TRP A 319 -14.52 -16.91 11.20
N PHE A 320 -13.93 -17.98 11.74
CA PHE A 320 -14.48 -18.76 12.83
C PHE A 320 -13.55 -18.68 14.04
N ASP A 321 -14.14 -18.68 15.22
CA ASP A 321 -13.38 -18.82 16.46
C ASP A 321 -12.89 -20.26 16.69
N ALA A 322 -12.05 -20.46 17.72
CA ALA A 322 -11.54 -21.78 18.09
C ALA A 322 -12.65 -22.83 18.36
N GLY A 323 -13.85 -22.39 18.74
CA GLY A 323 -15.03 -23.24 18.95
C GLY A 323 -15.81 -23.54 17.66
N GLY A 324 -15.30 -23.12 16.50
CA GLY A 324 -15.98 -23.25 15.21
C GLY A 324 -17.22 -22.38 15.10
N THR A 325 -17.31 -21.31 15.87
CA THR A 325 -18.41 -20.36 15.83
C THR A 325 -17.96 -19.13 15.05
N GLY A 326 -18.49 -19.00 13.83
CA GLY A 326 -18.37 -17.82 13.01
C GLY A 326 -19.52 -16.88 13.32
N GLY A 327 -19.31 -15.57 13.19
CA GLY A 327 -20.43 -14.66 13.28
C GLY A 327 -20.11 -13.27 12.80
N LYS A 328 -21.12 -12.65 12.20
CA LYS A 328 -21.07 -11.26 11.75
C LYS A 328 -22.05 -10.46 12.59
N THR A 329 -21.53 -9.44 13.27
CA THR A 329 -22.38 -8.39 13.85
C THR A 329 -22.84 -7.51 12.70
N GLY A 330 -24.15 -7.51 12.42
CA GLY A 330 -24.74 -6.74 11.34
C GLY A 330 -25.74 -5.72 11.86
N MET A 331 -25.93 -4.66 11.08
CA MET A 331 -27.05 -3.72 11.26
C MET A 331 -28.23 -4.16 10.40
N MET A 332 -29.44 -4.01 10.94
CA MET A 332 -30.69 -4.29 10.22
C MET A 332 -30.88 -3.30 9.07
N THR A 333 -31.45 -3.77 7.97
CA THR A 333 -31.96 -2.88 6.90
C THR A 333 -33.36 -2.40 7.26
N MET A 334 -33.72 -1.18 6.83
CA MET A 334 -35.09 -0.68 6.96
C MET A 334 -36.06 -1.61 6.19
N PRO A 335 -37.10 -2.14 6.86
CA PRO A 335 -37.96 -3.18 6.29
C PRO A 335 -38.96 -2.63 5.26
N VAL A 336 -39.24 -1.32 5.26
CA VAL A 336 -40.07 -0.64 4.26
C VAL A 336 -39.59 0.81 4.14
N ASN A 337 -39.74 1.40 2.95
CA ASN A 337 -39.52 2.84 2.78
C ASN A 337 -40.75 3.61 3.31
N GLY A 338 -40.57 4.38 4.38
CA GLY A 338 -41.68 5.08 5.03
C GLY A 338 -41.25 5.91 6.23
N ARG A 339 -42.19 6.68 6.79
CA ARG A 339 -41.97 7.53 7.97
C ARG A 339 -42.29 6.76 9.24
N PHE A 340 -41.48 6.90 10.28
CA PHE A 340 -41.86 6.39 11.61
C PHE A 340 -43.10 7.12 12.13
N SER A 341 -44.18 6.38 12.38
CA SER A 341 -45.42 6.93 12.94
C SER A 341 -45.56 6.65 14.42
N SER A 342 -45.05 5.52 14.92
CA SER A 342 -45.15 5.14 16.33
C SER A 342 -43.91 4.41 16.84
N ALA A 343 -43.55 4.69 18.09
CA ALA A 343 -42.41 4.09 18.77
C ALA A 343 -42.80 2.85 19.59
N PHE A 344 -41.82 2.01 19.89
CA PHE A 344 -41.94 0.89 20.84
C PHE A 344 -42.12 1.42 22.27
N GLY A 345 -43.01 0.80 23.07
CA GLY A 345 -43.24 1.17 24.46
C GLY A 345 -44.70 1.24 24.88
N MET A 346 -44.95 1.59 26.14
CA MET A 346 -46.30 1.78 26.68
C MET A 346 -46.95 3.02 26.07
N ARG A 347 -48.13 2.86 25.48
CA ARG A 347 -48.92 3.98 24.92
C ARG A 347 -50.41 3.70 24.97
N THR A 348 -51.23 4.74 24.94
CA THR A 348 -52.68 4.59 24.81
C THR A 348 -53.02 4.01 23.43
N HIS A 349 -53.79 2.92 23.40
CA HIS A 349 -54.12 2.23 22.16
C HIS A 349 -55.20 3.01 21.40
N PRO A 350 -54.94 3.46 20.16
CA PRO A 350 -55.81 4.41 19.45
C PRO A 350 -57.21 3.88 19.12
N ILE A 351 -57.39 2.55 19.14
CA ILE A 351 -58.69 1.90 18.88
C ILE A 351 -59.38 1.46 20.18
N LEU A 352 -58.61 1.15 21.24
CA LEU A 352 -59.15 0.48 22.44
C LEU A 352 -59.20 1.40 23.67
N GLY A 353 -58.60 2.60 23.61
CA GLY A 353 -58.72 3.63 24.64
C GLY A 353 -57.88 3.44 25.91
N PHE A 354 -57.31 2.26 26.17
CA PHE A 354 -56.47 2.00 27.34
C PHE A 354 -54.97 1.90 27.01
N ASN A 355 -54.11 2.07 28.03
CA ASN A 355 -52.65 1.94 27.90
C ASN A 355 -52.25 0.49 27.61
N ARG A 356 -51.59 0.28 26.46
CA ARG A 356 -51.14 -1.03 25.98
C ARG A 356 -49.68 -0.96 25.54
N MET A 357 -48.93 -2.03 25.83
CA MET A 357 -47.56 -2.18 25.35
C MET A 357 -47.53 -2.35 23.83
N HIS A 358 -46.88 -1.40 23.15
CA HIS A 358 -46.58 -1.50 21.73
C HIS A 358 -45.29 -2.30 21.52
N LYS A 359 -45.42 -3.53 21.03
CA LYS A 359 -44.34 -4.54 20.92
C LYS A 359 -43.42 -4.34 19.70
N GLY A 360 -43.63 -3.28 18.93
CA GLY A 360 -42.88 -2.97 17.73
C GLY A 360 -42.82 -1.48 17.46
N ILE A 361 -42.42 -1.12 16.24
CA ILE A 361 -42.52 0.23 15.70
C ILE A 361 -43.47 0.25 14.51
N ASP A 362 -44.17 1.36 14.31
CA ASP A 362 -45.02 1.55 13.15
C ASP A 362 -44.31 2.45 12.13
N ILE A 363 -44.25 1.97 10.89
CA ILE A 363 -43.66 2.69 9.76
C ILE A 363 -44.79 2.95 8.77
N ALA A 364 -45.24 4.20 8.72
CA ALA A 364 -46.26 4.64 7.76
C ALA A 364 -45.70 4.53 6.34
N ALA A 365 -46.39 3.75 5.51
CA ALA A 365 -46.04 3.49 4.13
C ALA A 365 -47.32 3.33 3.29
N PRO A 366 -47.34 3.78 2.03
CA PRO A 366 -48.48 3.57 1.14
C PRO A 366 -48.89 2.10 1.08
N TYR A 367 -50.19 1.84 0.94
CA TYR A 367 -50.71 0.48 0.77
C TYR A 367 -50.01 -0.23 -0.39
N GLY A 368 -49.55 -1.46 -0.17
CA GLY A 368 -48.89 -2.26 -1.19
C GLY A 368 -47.39 -2.03 -1.34
N SER A 369 -46.78 -1.17 -0.51
CA SER A 369 -45.35 -0.87 -0.56
C SER A 369 -44.50 -2.14 -0.32
N PRO A 370 -43.38 -2.35 -1.03
CA PRO A 370 -42.51 -3.50 -0.83
C PRO A 370 -41.99 -3.60 0.61
N VAL A 371 -42.13 -4.77 1.22
CA VAL A 371 -41.59 -5.08 2.53
C VAL A 371 -40.45 -6.09 2.38
N TYR A 372 -39.30 -5.77 2.96
CA TYR A 372 -38.05 -6.51 2.84
C TYR A 372 -37.65 -7.16 4.17
N ALA A 373 -36.97 -8.30 4.09
CA ALA A 373 -36.36 -8.93 5.27
C ALA A 373 -35.22 -8.05 5.80
N ALA A 374 -35.31 -7.66 7.08
CA ALA A 374 -34.33 -6.80 7.73
C ALA A 374 -32.96 -7.48 7.91
N VAL A 375 -32.95 -8.82 8.01
CA VAL A 375 -31.80 -9.70 8.28
C VAL A 375 -31.99 -11.06 7.57
N ASP A 376 -30.90 -11.76 7.25
CA ASP A 376 -30.93 -13.15 6.75
C ASP A 376 -31.62 -14.07 7.77
N GLY A 377 -32.45 -15.02 7.32
CA GLY A 377 -33.11 -15.95 8.25
C GLY A 377 -34.02 -16.95 7.58
N VAL A 378 -34.80 -17.67 8.39
CA VAL A 378 -35.80 -18.66 7.96
C VAL A 378 -37.18 -18.22 8.40
N VAL A 379 -38.14 -18.22 7.47
CA VAL A 379 -39.53 -17.87 7.76
C VAL A 379 -40.14 -18.91 8.70
N ARG A 380 -40.55 -18.51 9.89
CA ARG A 380 -41.23 -19.38 10.87
C ARG A 380 -42.74 -19.35 10.72
N VAL A 381 -43.28 -18.17 10.44
CA VAL A 381 -44.73 -17.95 10.28
C VAL A 381 -44.97 -17.07 9.06
N ALA A 382 -45.95 -17.45 8.24
CA ALA A 382 -46.45 -16.66 7.13
C ALA A 382 -47.94 -16.95 6.96
N GLY A 383 -48.81 -16.05 7.42
CA GLY A 383 -50.26 -16.24 7.38
C GLY A 383 -51.05 -15.20 8.17
N ARG A 384 -52.37 -15.41 8.35
CA ARG A 384 -53.23 -14.55 9.19
C ARG A 384 -52.98 -14.82 10.67
N SER A 385 -52.89 -13.77 11.47
CA SER A 385 -52.69 -13.80 12.91
C SER A 385 -53.49 -12.70 13.59
N ALA A 386 -54.74 -13.00 13.98
CA ALA A 386 -55.63 -12.16 14.78
C ALA A 386 -55.42 -10.65 14.59
N GLY A 387 -55.04 -9.93 15.66
CA GLY A 387 -54.84 -8.48 15.65
C GLY A 387 -53.70 -7.98 14.75
N TYR A 388 -52.74 -8.83 14.38
CA TYR A 388 -51.65 -8.48 13.46
C TYR A 388 -52.08 -8.55 11.98
N GLY A 389 -53.28 -9.06 11.67
CA GLY A 389 -53.71 -9.25 10.29
C GLY A 389 -52.84 -10.29 9.59
N ASN A 390 -52.36 -9.99 8.39
CA ASN A 390 -51.35 -10.83 7.74
C ASN A 390 -49.97 -10.57 8.35
N LEU A 391 -49.31 -11.64 8.79
CA LEU A 391 -48.07 -11.62 9.55
C LEU A 391 -47.03 -12.54 8.90
N VAL A 392 -45.80 -12.03 8.80
CA VAL A 392 -44.59 -12.83 8.57
C VAL A 392 -43.70 -12.74 9.79
N ARG A 393 -43.18 -13.87 10.28
CA ARG A 393 -42.12 -13.91 11.30
C ARG A 393 -40.92 -14.66 10.76
N ILE A 394 -39.74 -14.06 10.90
CA ILE A 394 -38.46 -14.63 10.47
C ILE A 394 -37.59 -14.87 11.71
N ASP A 395 -37.04 -16.07 11.81
CA ASP A 395 -36.01 -16.42 12.79
C ASP A 395 -34.63 -16.25 12.15
N HIS A 396 -33.77 -15.50 12.83
CA HIS A 396 -32.42 -15.16 12.37
C HIS A 396 -31.34 -15.97 13.09
N GLY A 397 -31.72 -16.88 13.99
CA GLY A 397 -30.82 -17.64 14.84
C GLY A 397 -30.45 -16.90 16.13
N SER A 398 -29.77 -17.62 17.04
CA SER A 398 -29.29 -17.08 18.33
C SER A 398 -30.37 -16.38 19.17
N GLY A 399 -31.62 -16.84 19.05
CA GLY A 399 -32.78 -16.28 19.76
C GLY A 399 -33.27 -14.93 19.21
N PHE A 400 -32.76 -14.46 18.08
CA PHE A 400 -33.20 -13.20 17.45
C PHE A 400 -34.23 -13.44 16.35
N GLY A 401 -35.32 -12.67 16.35
CA GLY A 401 -36.37 -12.76 15.34
C GLY A 401 -36.95 -11.40 14.94
N THR A 402 -37.57 -11.35 13.76
CA THR A 402 -38.32 -10.17 13.29
C THR A 402 -39.76 -10.53 12.89
N GLY A 403 -40.68 -9.60 13.11
CA GLY A 403 -42.09 -9.70 12.75
C GLY A 403 -42.54 -8.56 11.84
N TYR A 404 -43.36 -8.88 10.84
CA TYR A 404 -43.87 -7.94 9.84
C TYR A 404 -45.39 -8.12 9.74
N ALA A 405 -46.15 -7.15 10.24
CA ALA A 405 -47.59 -7.25 10.40
C ALA A 405 -48.38 -6.22 9.57
N HIS A 406 -49.71 -6.33 9.60
CA HIS A 406 -50.67 -5.54 8.83
C HIS A 406 -50.48 -5.62 7.32
N LEU A 407 -49.90 -6.73 6.83
CA LEU A 407 -49.54 -6.90 5.43
C LEU A 407 -50.77 -6.99 4.51
N SER A 408 -50.66 -6.51 3.28
CA SER A 408 -51.69 -6.72 2.25
C SER A 408 -51.51 -8.06 1.56
N LYS A 409 -50.25 -8.43 1.26
CA LYS A 409 -49.89 -9.65 0.54
C LYS A 409 -48.60 -10.24 1.10
N ILE A 410 -48.59 -11.56 1.32
CA ILE A 410 -47.40 -12.33 1.71
C ILE A 410 -46.81 -12.98 0.46
N LEU A 411 -45.48 -12.91 0.28
CA LEU A 411 -44.77 -13.45 -0.89
C LEU A 411 -43.86 -14.63 -0.54
N VAL A 412 -43.87 -15.08 0.72
CA VAL A 412 -43.02 -16.15 1.25
C VAL A 412 -43.83 -17.18 2.01
N ARG A 413 -43.25 -18.35 2.26
CA ARG A 413 -43.89 -19.49 2.94
C ARG A 413 -43.08 -19.97 4.15
N PRO A 414 -43.70 -20.62 5.16
CA PRO A 414 -42.97 -21.19 6.30
C PRO A 414 -41.88 -22.17 5.84
N GLY A 415 -40.73 -22.15 6.51
CA GLY A 415 -39.55 -22.94 6.17
C GLY A 415 -38.66 -22.34 5.07
N GLN A 416 -39.09 -21.28 4.38
CA GLN A 416 -38.29 -20.64 3.35
C GLN A 416 -37.11 -19.83 3.94
N SER A 417 -35.90 -20.08 3.44
CA SER A 417 -34.74 -19.24 3.71
C SER A 417 -34.83 -17.93 2.92
N VAL A 418 -34.62 -16.80 3.59
CA VAL A 418 -34.66 -15.45 3.01
C VAL A 418 -33.38 -14.69 3.32
N ARG A 419 -32.97 -13.84 2.38
CA ARG A 419 -31.79 -12.99 2.52
C ARG A 419 -32.19 -11.58 2.96
N LYS A 420 -31.31 -10.88 3.68
CA LYS A 420 -31.43 -9.47 4.01
C LYS A 420 -31.68 -8.68 2.72
N GLY A 421 -32.69 -7.81 2.74
CA GLY A 421 -33.11 -7.02 1.59
C GLY A 421 -33.96 -7.78 0.55
N GLN A 422 -34.21 -9.08 0.74
CA GLN A 422 -35.16 -9.81 -0.10
C GLN A 422 -36.58 -9.34 0.18
N GLN A 423 -37.37 -9.10 -0.87
CA GLN A 423 -38.78 -8.75 -0.72
C GLN A 423 -39.57 -9.98 -0.21
N ILE A 424 -40.28 -9.81 0.90
CA ILE A 424 -41.01 -10.89 1.57
C ILE A 424 -42.52 -10.67 1.57
N ALA A 425 -42.97 -9.42 1.44
CA ALA A 425 -44.38 -9.06 1.51
C ALA A 425 -44.66 -7.68 0.88
N ARG A 426 -45.91 -7.23 0.99
CA ARG A 426 -46.35 -5.87 0.73
C ARG A 426 -47.08 -5.29 1.95
N SER A 427 -46.83 -4.03 2.29
CA SER A 427 -47.51 -3.31 3.39
C SER A 427 -49.01 -3.24 3.12
N GLY A 428 -49.81 -3.04 4.16
CA GLY A 428 -51.26 -2.99 4.02
C GLY A 428 -51.92 -2.31 5.20
N ASN A 429 -53.17 -2.72 5.47
CA ASN A 429 -53.98 -2.24 6.57
C ASN A 429 -54.84 -3.39 7.14
N SER A 430 -54.30 -4.61 7.19
CA SER A 430 -55.04 -5.80 7.65
C SER A 430 -54.97 -5.95 9.17
N GLY A 431 -55.99 -6.56 9.79
CA GLY A 431 -56.04 -6.73 11.25
C GLY A 431 -56.44 -5.44 11.98
N LEU A 432 -55.96 -5.28 13.21
CA LEU A 432 -56.25 -4.10 14.05
C LEU A 432 -55.32 -2.95 13.67
N SER A 433 -55.69 -2.20 12.64
CA SER A 433 -54.90 -1.07 12.11
C SER A 433 -55.80 0.10 11.75
N THR A 434 -55.38 1.33 12.07
CA THR A 434 -56.15 2.56 11.79
C THR A 434 -55.88 3.13 10.40
N GLY A 435 -54.77 2.78 9.77
CA GLY A 435 -54.40 3.27 8.44
C GLY A 435 -53.18 2.52 7.88
N PRO A 436 -52.87 2.66 6.57
CA PRO A 436 -51.79 1.90 5.94
C PRO A 436 -50.42 2.12 6.58
N HIS A 437 -49.85 1.05 7.15
CA HIS A 437 -48.51 1.06 7.75
C HIS A 437 -47.94 -0.37 7.84
N LEU A 438 -46.64 -0.46 8.12
CA LEU A 438 -46.00 -1.70 8.56
C LEU A 438 -45.79 -1.64 10.08
N HIS A 439 -46.34 -2.61 10.80
CA HIS A 439 -45.95 -2.85 12.19
C HIS A 439 -44.77 -3.83 12.21
N PHE A 440 -43.62 -3.36 12.67
CA PHE A 440 -42.35 -4.08 12.69
C PHE A 440 -41.92 -4.41 14.11
N GLU A 441 -41.77 -5.70 14.40
CA GLU A 441 -41.35 -6.20 15.71
C GLU A 441 -39.94 -6.81 15.63
N THR A 442 -39.17 -6.63 16.69
CA THR A 442 -37.93 -7.39 16.93
C THR A 442 -38.05 -8.16 18.23
N THR A 443 -37.63 -9.42 18.23
CA THR A 443 -37.64 -10.28 19.41
C THR A 443 -36.23 -10.78 19.72
N ARG A 444 -35.91 -10.89 21.01
CA ARG A 444 -34.68 -11.51 21.53
C ARG A 444 -35.03 -12.48 22.65
N ASN A 445 -34.65 -13.74 22.51
CA ASN A 445 -34.96 -14.83 23.45
C ASN A 445 -36.45 -14.89 23.82
N GLY A 446 -37.32 -14.66 22.84
CA GLY A 446 -38.79 -14.68 23.03
C GLY A 446 -39.41 -13.37 23.54
N ALA A 447 -38.62 -12.40 24.03
CA ALA A 447 -39.12 -11.10 24.46
C ALA A 447 -39.07 -10.06 23.33
N ALA A 448 -40.10 -9.22 23.23
CA ALA A 448 -40.10 -8.08 22.30
C ALA A 448 -39.12 -7.00 22.79
N VAL A 449 -38.25 -6.54 21.90
CA VAL A 449 -37.26 -5.49 22.18
C VAL A 449 -37.48 -4.32 21.23
N ASN A 450 -37.08 -3.11 21.64
CA ASN A 450 -37.19 -1.93 20.79
C ASN A 450 -36.33 -2.12 19.53
N PRO A 451 -36.90 -2.09 18.31
CA PRO A 451 -36.13 -2.23 17.07
C PRO A 451 -35.10 -1.12 16.85
N ARG A 452 -35.29 0.06 17.48
CA ARG A 452 -34.33 1.16 17.41
C ARG A 452 -33.09 0.81 18.23
N GLY A 453 -31.93 0.71 17.57
CA GLY A 453 -30.64 0.45 18.23
C GLY A 453 -30.26 -1.02 18.37
N VAL A 454 -31.04 -1.96 17.80
CA VAL A 454 -30.70 -3.39 17.86
C VAL A 454 -29.69 -3.74 16.77
N SER A 455 -28.47 -4.10 17.19
CA SER A 455 -27.53 -4.87 16.38
C SER A 455 -27.85 -6.36 16.51
N PHE A 456 -27.78 -7.10 15.41
CA PHE A 456 -27.90 -8.56 15.43
C PHE A 456 -26.53 -9.21 15.26
N VAL A 457 -26.39 -10.43 15.78
CA VAL A 457 -25.24 -11.28 15.52
C VAL A 457 -25.77 -12.51 14.81
N SER A 458 -25.47 -12.63 13.51
CA SER A 458 -25.70 -13.89 12.81
C SER A 458 -24.57 -14.82 13.22
N VAL A 459 -24.92 -15.89 13.94
CA VAL A 459 -23.96 -16.90 14.41
C VAL A 459 -24.08 -18.13 13.53
N ARG A 460 -23.00 -18.50 12.85
CA ARG A 460 -22.88 -19.72 12.08
C ARG A 460 -21.93 -20.66 12.82
N ARG A 461 -22.41 -21.84 13.20
CA ARG A 461 -21.62 -22.82 13.94
C ARG A 461 -21.26 -24.00 13.05
N LEU A 462 -19.99 -24.35 12.99
CA LEU A 462 -19.51 -25.58 12.36
C LEU A 462 -19.87 -26.76 13.27
N THR A 463 -20.35 -27.85 12.67
CA THR A 463 -20.72 -29.08 13.38
C THR A 463 -20.14 -30.31 12.69
N GLY A 464 -20.05 -31.43 13.41
CA GLY A 464 -19.59 -32.72 12.88
C GLY A 464 -18.17 -32.67 12.29
N GLY A 465 -17.96 -33.33 11.16
CA GLY A 465 -16.65 -33.44 10.50
C GLY A 465 -16.03 -32.10 10.10
N ALA A 466 -16.84 -31.09 9.76
CA ALA A 466 -16.34 -29.76 9.42
C ALA A 466 -15.66 -29.06 10.61
N LEU A 467 -16.21 -29.25 11.83
CA LEU A 467 -15.59 -28.72 13.05
C LEU A 467 -14.25 -29.42 13.35
N GLY A 468 -14.20 -30.75 13.21
CA GLY A 468 -12.98 -31.52 13.42
C GLY A 468 -11.85 -31.13 12.44
N ALA A 469 -12.17 -30.98 11.16
CA ALA A 469 -11.22 -30.53 10.14
C ALA A 469 -10.74 -29.10 10.39
N PHE A 470 -11.65 -28.19 10.80
CA PHE A 470 -11.29 -26.83 11.19
C PHE A 470 -10.33 -26.80 12.39
N GLN A 471 -10.61 -27.59 13.44
CA GLN A 471 -9.75 -27.67 14.63
C GLN A 471 -8.38 -28.29 14.30
N ALA A 472 -8.32 -29.29 13.41
CA ALA A 472 -7.05 -29.84 12.93
C ALA A 472 -6.22 -28.79 12.20
N ARG A 473 -6.84 -28.01 11.30
CA ARG A 473 -6.18 -26.89 10.62
C ARG A 473 -5.72 -25.80 11.59
N LEU A 474 -6.52 -25.47 12.60
CA LEU A 474 -6.13 -24.48 13.59
C LEU A 474 -4.90 -24.95 14.40
N ARG A 475 -4.84 -26.24 14.76
CA ARG A 475 -3.67 -26.83 15.43
C ARG A 475 -2.42 -26.79 14.56
N SER A 476 -2.52 -27.10 13.26
CA SER A 476 -1.36 -27.03 12.37
C SER A 476 -0.84 -25.61 12.20
N LEU A 477 -1.72 -24.60 12.14
CA LEU A 477 -1.33 -23.19 12.13
C LEU A 477 -0.63 -22.80 13.43
N MET A 478 -1.17 -23.21 14.58
CA MET A 478 -0.57 -22.90 15.88
C MET A 478 0.77 -23.60 16.14
N ALA A 479 1.08 -24.67 15.40
CA ALA A 479 2.36 -25.38 15.46
C ALA A 479 3.50 -24.65 14.70
N VAL A 480 3.17 -23.67 13.85
CA VAL A 480 4.17 -22.85 13.17
C VAL A 480 5.00 -22.09 14.21
N PRO A 481 6.35 -22.17 14.17
CA PRO A 481 7.21 -21.46 15.10
C PRO A 481 7.05 -19.95 14.92
N VAL A 482 7.24 -19.19 16.00
CA VAL A 482 7.20 -17.73 15.93
C VAL A 482 8.44 -17.27 15.19
N GLY A 483 8.26 -16.73 13.99
CA GLY A 483 9.33 -16.12 13.23
C GLY A 483 9.46 -14.66 13.63
N HIS A 484 10.63 -14.26 14.11
CA HIS A 484 10.98 -12.84 14.11
C HIS A 484 11.13 -12.42 12.65
N GLY A 485 10.29 -11.49 12.19
CA GLY A 485 10.30 -11.07 10.78
C GLY A 485 11.71 -10.61 10.40
N ALA A 486 12.35 -11.31 9.46
CA ALA A 486 13.66 -11.03 8.86
C ALA A 486 14.52 -10.02 9.64
N GLN A 487 15.14 -10.46 10.74
CA GLN A 487 16.35 -9.79 11.19
C GLN A 487 17.49 -10.17 10.23
N PRO A 488 18.32 -9.21 9.81
CA PRO A 488 19.51 -9.48 9.01
C PRO A 488 20.62 -10.03 9.92
N GLU A 489 20.44 -11.22 10.47
CA GLU A 489 21.48 -11.93 11.24
C GLU A 489 21.40 -13.40 10.86
N ASP A 490 22.37 -13.80 10.02
CA ASP A 490 22.98 -15.12 9.85
C ASP A 490 23.87 -15.02 8.60
N ALA A 491 24.82 -14.08 8.65
CA ALA A 491 25.99 -14.05 7.78
C ALA A 491 27.18 -14.20 8.72
N GLU A 492 27.48 -15.46 9.04
CA GLU A 492 28.74 -15.89 9.64
C GLU A 492 29.58 -16.59 8.56
#